data_AF-A0A968VZZ0-F1
#
_entry.id   AF-A0A968VZZ0-F1
#
_cell.length_a   1.000
_cell.length_b   1.000
_cell.length_c   1.000
_cell.angle_alpha   90.00
_cell.angle_beta   90.00
_cell.angle_gamma   90.00
#
_symmetry.space_group_name_H-M   'P 1'
#
loop_
_entity.id
_entity.type
_entity.pdbx_description
1 polymer ?
#
loop_
_entity_poly.entity_id
_entity_poly.type
_entity_poly.pdbx_seq_one_letter_code
_entity_poly.pdbx_strand_id
1 'polypeptide(L)'
;MVSEPEKMKKTTRAIIAISTFCWLLVSLTLFNCSDIQPKAVRERINFDSGWFFSLGDSASIFRDPEIDTLLWSRISLPHDWSIEAGASQGNVTGGRGGYFPGGTGWYLKYFALSKEQKK
;
A
#
# COMPACT_ATOMS: atom_id res chain seq x y z
N MET A 1 54.47 -39.02 -32.53
CA MET A 1 54.78 -39.10 -31.09
C MET A 1 54.73 -37.69 -30.52
N VAL A 2 53.59 -37.29 -29.92
CA VAL A 2 53.49 -36.01 -29.22
C VAL A 2 54.16 -36.17 -27.87
N SER A 3 55.09 -35.27 -27.54
CA SER A 3 55.93 -35.37 -26.35
C SER A 3 55.11 -35.25 -25.06
N GLU A 4 55.39 -36.13 -24.11
CA GLU A 4 54.78 -36.24 -22.78
C GLU A 4 54.58 -34.90 -22.00
N PRO A 5 55.49 -33.91 -22.04
CA PRO A 5 55.27 -32.62 -21.37
C PRO A 5 54.13 -31.77 -21.96
N GLU A 6 53.80 -31.96 -23.25
CA GLU A 6 52.70 -31.26 -23.91
C GLU A 6 51.34 -31.80 -23.45
N LYS A 7 51.27 -33.11 -23.19
CA LYS A 7 50.08 -33.80 -22.68
C LYS A 7 49.73 -33.35 -21.26
N MET A 8 50.75 -33.21 -20.40
CA MET A 8 50.62 -32.73 -19.02
C MET A 8 50.08 -31.28 -18.92
N LYS A 9 50.55 -30.36 -19.76
CA LYS A 9 50.07 -28.97 -19.75
C LYS A 9 48.61 -28.84 -20.18
N LYS A 10 48.16 -29.70 -21.10
CA LYS A 10 46.76 -29.75 -21.58
C LYS A 10 45.82 -30.30 -20.51
N THR A 11 46.22 -31.34 -19.78
CA THR A 11 45.41 -31.89 -18.69
C THR A 11 45.28 -30.91 -17.51
N THR A 12 46.37 -30.22 -17.12
CA THR A 12 46.30 -29.19 -16.07
C THR A 12 45.37 -28.04 -16.44
N ARG A 13 45.42 -27.55 -17.69
CA ARG A 13 44.50 -26.50 -18.18
C ARG A 13 43.03 -26.94 -18.18
N ALA A 14 42.76 -28.18 -18.56
CA ALA A 14 41.41 -28.73 -18.53
C ALA A 14 40.85 -28.83 -17.11
N ILE A 15 41.66 -29.28 -16.14
CA ILE A 15 41.26 -29.39 -14.73
C ILE A 15 40.95 -28.01 -14.13
N ILE A 16 41.79 -27.00 -14.41
CA ILE A 16 41.55 -25.62 -13.96
C ILE A 16 40.25 -25.08 -14.56
N ALA A 17 40.03 -25.26 -15.87
CA ALA A 17 38.81 -24.79 -16.53
C ALA A 17 37.53 -25.44 -15.97
N ILE A 18 37.57 -26.75 -15.72
CA ILE A 18 36.46 -27.50 -15.11
C ILE A 18 36.23 -27.01 -13.67
N SER A 19 37.29 -26.84 -12.88
CA SER A 19 37.21 -26.33 -11.50
C SER A 19 36.61 -24.93 -11.44
N THR A 20 37.04 -24.01 -12.31
CA THR A 20 36.47 -22.66 -12.38
C THR A 20 35.02 -22.65 -12.85
N PHE A 21 34.66 -23.54 -13.77
CA PHE A 21 33.28 -23.68 -14.24
C PHE A 21 32.37 -24.25 -13.13
N CYS A 22 32.85 -25.23 -12.37
CA CYS A 22 32.15 -25.73 -11.18
C CYS A 22 31.97 -24.64 -10.12
N TRP A 23 33.00 -23.83 -9.86
CA TRP A 23 32.89 -22.70 -8.93
C TRP A 23 31.91 -21.62 -9.41
N LEU A 24 31.88 -21.31 -10.70
CA LEU A 24 30.90 -20.39 -11.29
C LEU A 24 29.46 -20.92 -11.17
N LEU A 25 29.25 -22.22 -11.41
CA LEU A 25 27.94 -22.85 -11.25
C LEU A 25 27.46 -22.85 -9.80
N VAL A 26 28.34 -23.12 -8.84
CA VAL A 26 28.02 -23.07 -7.41
C VAL A 26 27.77 -21.62 -6.95
N SER A 27 28.54 -20.66 -7.45
CA SER A 27 28.28 -19.24 -7.19
C SER A 27 26.89 -18.83 -7.70
N LEU A 28 26.51 -19.26 -8.91
CA LEU A 28 25.23 -18.89 -9.52
C LEU A 28 24.02 -19.41 -8.74
N THR A 29 24.13 -20.57 -8.08
CA THR A 29 23.04 -21.14 -7.26
C THR A 29 22.93 -20.48 -5.89
N LEU A 30 24.03 -20.00 -5.31
CA LEU A 30 24.03 -19.31 -4.01
C LEU A 30 23.46 -17.88 -4.07
N PHE A 31 23.42 -17.25 -5.25
CA PHE A 31 22.81 -15.93 -5.42
C PHE A 31 21.27 -15.94 -5.51
N ASN A 32 20.64 -17.11 -5.67
CA ASN A 32 19.19 -17.23 -5.84
C ASN A 32 18.47 -17.67 -4.55
N CYS A 33 18.86 -17.11 -3.41
CA CYS A 33 18.06 -17.25 -2.19
C CYS A 33 16.94 -16.20 -2.22
N SER A 34 15.79 -16.57 -2.76
CA SER A 34 14.57 -15.76 -2.65
C SER A 34 14.06 -15.87 -1.22
N ASP A 35 14.01 -14.75 -0.52
CA ASP A 35 13.45 -14.67 0.84
C ASP A 35 11.94 -14.91 0.79
N ILE A 36 11.51 -16.14 1.12
CA ILE A 36 10.09 -16.49 1.21
C ILE A 36 9.58 -15.96 2.54
N GLN A 37 9.18 -14.69 2.53
CA GLN A 37 8.53 -14.08 3.68
C GLN A 37 7.14 -14.71 3.88
N PRO A 38 6.80 -15.18 5.08
CA PRO A 38 5.47 -15.71 5.36
C PRO A 38 4.44 -14.60 5.19
N LYS A 39 3.44 -14.83 4.33
CA LYS A 39 2.34 -13.90 4.14
C LYS A 39 1.60 -13.73 5.47
N ALA A 40 1.62 -12.52 6.03
CA ALA A 40 0.92 -12.22 7.26
C ALA A 40 -0.56 -12.58 7.14
N VAL A 41 -1.12 -13.26 8.16
CA VAL A 41 -2.55 -13.63 8.23
C VAL A 41 -3.45 -12.39 8.22
N ARG A 42 -2.94 -11.27 8.77
CA ARG A 42 -3.59 -9.97 8.75
C ARG A 42 -2.67 -8.93 8.13
N GLU A 43 -3.21 -8.22 7.15
CA GLU A 43 -2.59 -7.02 6.62
C GLU A 43 -3.09 -5.79 7.41
N ARG A 44 -2.19 -4.84 7.68
CA ARG A 44 -2.55 -3.51 8.17
C ARG A 44 -2.11 -2.51 7.12
N ILE A 45 -3.07 -1.83 6.53
CA ILE A 45 -2.85 -0.77 5.55
C ILE A 45 -3.36 0.54 6.11
N ASN A 46 -2.68 1.65 5.77
CA ASN A 46 -3.26 2.98 6.02
C ASN A 46 -4.49 3.13 5.12
N PHE A 47 -5.63 3.50 5.71
CA PHE A 47 -6.91 3.62 5.02
C PHE A 47 -7.48 5.04 5.08
N ASP A 48 -6.61 6.02 5.35
CA ASP A 48 -7.00 7.40 5.67
C ASP A 48 -7.23 8.25 4.43
N SER A 49 -6.62 7.92 3.30
CA SER A 49 -6.70 8.75 2.09
C SER A 49 -7.93 8.45 1.25
N GLY A 50 -8.35 9.40 0.41
CA GLY A 50 -9.36 9.16 -0.64
C GLY A 50 -10.77 8.91 -0.11
N TRP A 51 -11.12 9.55 1.01
CA TRP A 51 -12.48 9.66 1.49
C TRP A 51 -13.18 10.84 0.80
N PHE A 52 -14.50 10.82 0.86
CA PHE A 52 -15.36 11.93 0.50
C PHE A 52 -16.18 12.34 1.72
N PHE A 53 -16.34 13.64 1.94
CA PHE A 53 -17.12 14.21 3.02
C PHE A 53 -18.25 15.10 2.50
N SER A 54 -19.41 15.02 3.13
CA SER A 54 -20.54 15.93 2.88
C SER A 54 -21.24 16.28 4.20
N LEU A 55 -21.57 17.56 4.39
CA LEU A 55 -22.27 18.07 5.57
C LEU A 55 -23.77 18.18 5.27
N GLY A 56 -24.60 17.54 6.09
CA GLY A 56 -26.05 17.58 5.93
C GLY A 56 -26.74 16.33 6.48
N ASP A 57 -28.02 16.47 6.80
CA ASP A 57 -28.86 15.40 7.40
C ASP A 57 -29.89 14.84 6.40
N SER A 58 -29.74 15.13 5.10
CA SER A 58 -30.77 14.75 4.13
C SER A 58 -30.61 13.30 3.68
N ALA A 59 -31.75 12.62 3.60
CA ALA A 59 -31.81 11.24 3.14
C ALA A 59 -31.42 11.04 1.66
N SER A 60 -31.36 12.14 0.89
CA SER A 60 -30.89 12.11 -0.49
C SER A 60 -29.39 11.85 -0.60
N ILE A 61 -28.58 12.29 0.37
CA ILE A 61 -27.10 12.17 0.34
C ILE A 61 -26.66 10.70 0.30
N PHE A 62 -27.41 9.78 0.91
CA PHE A 62 -27.06 8.36 0.97
C PHE A 62 -27.61 7.53 -0.20
N ARG A 63 -28.62 8.02 -0.93
CA ARG A 63 -29.45 7.16 -1.76
C ARG A 63 -28.78 6.78 -3.08
N ASP A 64 -27.96 7.68 -3.61
CA ASP A 64 -27.10 7.40 -4.76
C ASP A 64 -25.84 8.30 -4.74
N PRO A 65 -24.70 7.79 -4.26
CA PRO A 65 -23.48 8.58 -4.20
C PRO A 65 -22.84 8.85 -5.57
N GLU A 66 -23.29 8.22 -6.66
CA GLU A 66 -22.88 8.58 -8.03
C GLU A 66 -23.64 9.80 -8.56
N ILE A 67 -24.83 10.09 -8.03
CA ILE A 67 -25.75 11.10 -8.58
C ILE A 67 -25.43 12.53 -8.14
N ASP A 68 -24.64 12.76 -7.08
CA ASP A 68 -24.46 14.13 -6.56
C ASP A 68 -23.03 14.47 -6.12
N THR A 69 -22.04 14.14 -6.97
CA THR A 69 -20.61 14.39 -6.71
C THR A 69 -20.25 15.86 -6.41
N LEU A 70 -21.13 16.82 -6.71
CA LEU A 70 -20.94 18.25 -6.42
C LEU A 70 -21.09 18.59 -4.93
N LEU A 71 -21.76 17.75 -4.14
CA LEU A 71 -21.95 17.96 -2.69
C LEU A 71 -20.87 17.30 -1.83
N TRP A 72 -19.91 16.62 -2.45
CA TRP A 72 -18.89 15.83 -1.76
C TRP A 72 -17.50 16.41 -1.99
N SER A 73 -16.77 16.64 -0.91
CA SER A 73 -15.38 17.07 -0.95
C SER A 73 -14.45 15.90 -0.68
N ARG A 74 -13.41 15.72 -1.51
CA ARG A 74 -12.40 14.68 -1.29
C ARG A 74 -11.45 15.09 -0.16
N ILE A 75 -11.26 14.21 0.82
CA ILE A 75 -10.49 14.45 2.05
C ILE A 75 -9.62 13.24 2.42
N SER A 76 -8.72 13.45 3.39
CA SER A 76 -7.99 12.40 4.10
C SER A 76 -8.27 12.48 5.60
N LEU A 77 -8.29 11.33 6.27
CA LEU A 77 -8.49 11.22 7.71
C LEU A 77 -7.18 11.42 8.49
N PRO A 78 -7.24 11.78 9.79
CA PRO A 78 -8.45 12.23 10.51
C PRO A 78 -8.94 13.60 10.00
N HIS A 79 -10.25 13.81 10.00
CA HIS A 79 -10.87 15.05 9.55
C HIS A 79 -11.89 15.54 10.59
N ASP A 80 -11.78 16.81 10.97
CA ASP A 80 -12.70 17.50 11.86
C ASP A 80 -13.32 18.69 11.11
N TRP A 81 -14.50 18.46 10.58
CA TRP A 81 -15.21 19.44 9.76
C TRP A 81 -15.59 20.71 10.55
N SER A 82 -15.77 20.59 11.88
CA SER A 82 -16.22 21.71 12.71
C SER A 82 -15.15 22.78 12.83
N ILE A 83 -13.88 22.37 12.86
CA ILE A 83 -12.71 23.28 12.87
C ILE A 83 -12.67 24.13 11.60
N GLU A 84 -12.91 23.52 10.43
CA GLU A 84 -12.90 24.22 9.15
C GLU A 84 -14.01 25.26 9.03
N ALA A 85 -15.19 24.97 9.60
CA ALA A 85 -16.33 25.88 9.61
C ALA A 85 -16.17 27.06 10.58
N GLY A 86 -15.28 26.96 11.57
CA GLY A 86 -14.89 28.04 12.46
C GLY A 86 -15.86 28.33 13.61
N ALA A 87 -15.33 28.97 14.66
CA ALA A 87 -16.11 29.31 15.84
C ALA A 87 -16.91 30.62 15.65
N SER A 88 -18.15 30.65 16.14
CA SER A 88 -19.03 31.81 16.12
C SER A 88 -20.02 31.77 17.28
N GLN A 89 -20.28 32.92 17.91
CA GLN A 89 -21.20 33.02 19.05
C GLN A 89 -22.61 32.47 18.77
N GLY A 90 -23.04 32.49 17.49
CA GLY A 90 -24.34 31.95 17.06
C GLY A 90 -24.40 30.43 16.89
N ASN A 91 -23.29 29.71 17.02
CA ASN A 91 -23.27 28.27 16.79
C ASN A 91 -23.90 27.48 17.94
N VAL A 92 -24.58 26.40 17.58
CA VAL A 92 -25.44 25.58 18.46
C VAL A 92 -24.74 24.99 19.67
N THR A 93 -23.42 24.79 19.62
CA THR A 93 -22.67 24.16 20.71
C THR A 93 -22.39 25.12 21.87
N GLY A 94 -22.51 26.44 21.63
CA GLY A 94 -22.27 27.48 22.62
C GLY A 94 -20.89 27.42 23.27
N GLY A 95 -20.73 28.10 24.41
CA GLY A 95 -19.43 28.22 25.08
C GLY A 95 -18.81 26.88 25.52
N ARG A 96 -19.63 25.90 25.91
CA ARG A 96 -19.11 24.57 26.32
C ARG A 96 -18.56 23.76 25.15
N GLY A 97 -19.02 24.01 23.93
CA GLY A 97 -18.46 23.42 22.70
C GLY A 97 -17.51 24.34 21.95
N GLY A 98 -16.98 25.38 22.60
CA GLY A 98 -16.03 26.30 21.98
C GLY A 98 -16.64 27.15 20.87
N TYR A 99 -17.97 27.27 20.81
CA TYR A 99 -18.69 27.99 19.77
C TYR A 99 -18.47 27.44 18.36
N PHE A 100 -18.08 26.18 18.20
CA PHE A 100 -18.01 25.54 16.88
C PHE A 100 -19.38 25.05 16.42
N PRO A 101 -19.63 24.94 15.10
CA PRO A 101 -20.88 24.37 14.62
C PRO A 101 -20.96 22.88 14.93
N GLY A 102 -22.18 22.37 15.07
CA GLY A 102 -22.50 20.94 15.16
C GLY A 102 -23.42 20.52 14.01
N GLY A 103 -23.73 19.24 13.91
CA GLY A 103 -24.60 18.71 12.86
C GLY A 103 -24.23 17.30 12.42
N THR A 104 -24.89 16.83 11.36
CA THR A 104 -24.66 15.53 10.74
C THR A 104 -23.68 15.67 9.57
N GLY A 105 -22.63 14.85 9.57
CA GLY A 105 -21.66 14.76 8.47
C GLY A 105 -21.49 13.32 8.01
N TRP A 106 -21.36 13.13 6.70
CA TRP A 106 -21.24 11.82 6.05
C TRP A 106 -19.84 11.61 5.49
N TYR A 107 -19.33 10.38 5.63
CA TYR A 107 -18.05 9.95 5.08
C TYR A 107 -18.27 8.75 4.15
N LEU A 108 -17.78 8.86 2.92
CA LEU A 108 -17.90 7.84 1.89
C LEU A 108 -16.53 7.46 1.35
N LYS A 109 -16.31 6.16 1.14
CA LYS A 109 -15.11 5.66 0.46
C LYS A 109 -15.44 4.45 -0.38
N TYR A 110 -15.04 4.50 -1.64
CA TYR A 110 -15.03 3.35 -2.52
C TYR A 110 -13.68 2.65 -2.44
N PHE A 111 -13.69 1.33 -2.31
CA PHE A 111 -12.49 0.51 -2.37
C PHE A 111 -12.80 -0.83 -3.04
N ALA A 112 -11.81 -1.38 -3.73
CA ALA A 112 -11.92 -2.67 -4.37
C ALA A 112 -11.32 -3.75 -3.45
N LEU A 113 -12.00 -4.88 -3.39
CA LEU A 113 -11.48 -6.10 -2.78
C LEU A 113 -10.92 -7.01 -3.86
N SER A 114 -9.73 -7.57 -3.64
CA SER A 114 -9.18 -8.63 -4.48
C SER A 114 -10.02 -9.91 -4.35
N LYS A 115 -9.88 -10.84 -5.30
CA LYS A 115 -10.61 -12.12 -5.24
C LYS A 115 -10.24 -12.91 -3.97
N GLU A 116 -8.99 -12.82 -3.55
CA GLU A 116 -8.45 -13.50 -2.37
C GLU A 116 -9.01 -12.92 -1.07
N GLN A 117 -9.39 -11.64 -1.05
CA GLN A 117 -9.98 -10.97 0.12
C GLN A 117 -11.50 -11.18 0.25
N LYS A 118 -12.18 -11.65 -0.81
CA LYS A 118 -13.63 -11.86 -0.85
C LYS A 118 -14.09 -13.24 -0.35
N LYS A 119 -13.16 -14.11 0.05
CA LYS A 119 -13.41 -15.50 0.44
C LYS A 119 -13.40 -15.65 1.95
#